data_AF-A0A964UXH1-F1
#
_entry.id   AF-A0A964UXH1-F1
#
_cell.length_a   1.000
_cell.length_b   1.000
_cell.length_c   1.000
_cell.angle_alpha   90.00
_cell.angle_beta   90.00
_cell.angle_gamma   90.00
#
_symmetry.space_group_name_H-M   'P 1'
#
loop_
_entity.id
_entity.type
_entity.pdbx_description
1 polymer ?
#
loop_
_entity_poly.entity_id
_entity_poly.type
_entity_poly.pdbx_seq_one_letter_code
_entity_poly.pdbx_strand_id
1 'polypeptide(L)'
;MNEQALIDELKQPQYATMSDQEAADAVNAKTVQQSEPVAAQQIRLTLASRGKLAAIKRIGDNTAAPEPPYDACATLMALLDAGDTIDLQNAAVSAASAILIQHNLLTQADADAIAALAVKTVPWADTVGIGEVGIGYVINARKAIAGGV
;
A
#
# COMPACT_ATOMS: atom_id res chain seq x y z
N MET A 1 -16.31 -15.18 7.73
CA MET A 1 -15.10 -15.75 8.35
C MET A 1 -14.44 -16.64 7.32
N ASN A 2 -13.21 -16.31 6.88
CA ASN A 2 -12.52 -17.01 5.79
C ASN A 2 -11.65 -18.17 6.33
N GLU A 3 -12.26 -19.19 6.92
CA GLU A 3 -11.55 -20.41 7.33
C GLU A 3 -10.85 -21.09 6.13
N GLN A 4 -11.36 -20.92 4.91
CA GLN A 4 -10.67 -21.38 3.70
C GLN A 4 -9.34 -20.68 3.44
N ALA A 5 -9.21 -19.39 3.75
CA ALA A 5 -7.94 -18.69 3.59
C ALA A 5 -6.90 -19.22 4.57
N LEU A 6 -7.31 -19.56 5.80
CA LEU A 6 -6.43 -20.22 6.78
C LEU A 6 -5.99 -21.60 6.30
N ILE A 7 -6.92 -22.39 5.77
CA ILE A 7 -6.66 -23.73 5.25
C ILE A 7 -5.67 -23.67 4.09
N ASP A 8 -5.88 -22.77 3.12
CA ASP A 8 -4.98 -22.65 1.96
C ASP A 8 -3.58 -22.14 2.35
N GLU A 9 -3.51 -21.25 3.34
CA GLU A 9 -2.24 -20.82 3.92
C GLU A 9 -1.53 -21.97 4.64
N LEU A 10 -2.22 -22.73 5.50
CA LEU A 10 -1.66 -23.87 6.24
C LEU A 10 -1.33 -25.08 5.37
N LYS A 11 -1.85 -25.16 4.14
CA LYS A 11 -1.41 -26.14 3.14
C LYS A 11 0.01 -25.90 2.64
N GLN A 12 0.58 -24.70 2.84
CA GLN A 12 1.93 -24.43 2.39
C GLN A 12 2.94 -25.34 3.11
N PRO A 13 3.97 -25.83 2.40
CA PRO A 13 4.92 -26.81 2.93
C PRO A 13 5.69 -26.29 4.16
N GLN A 14 5.85 -24.97 4.27
CA GLN A 14 6.46 -24.32 5.43
C GLN A 14 5.73 -24.57 6.75
N TYR A 15 4.39 -24.70 6.71
CA TYR A 15 3.59 -24.99 7.90
C TYR A 15 3.45 -26.49 8.12
N ALA A 16 3.72 -27.34 7.13
CA ALA A 16 3.59 -28.79 7.28
C ALA A 16 4.60 -29.37 8.29
N THR A 17 5.76 -28.72 8.46
CA THR A 17 6.81 -29.12 9.41
C THR A 17 6.73 -28.43 10.77
N MET A 18 5.85 -27.44 10.94
CA MET A 18 5.69 -26.66 12.17
C MET A 18 4.70 -27.34 13.14
N SER A 19 4.84 -27.09 14.44
CA SER A 19 3.80 -27.45 15.42
C SER A 19 2.58 -26.54 15.26
N ASP A 20 1.40 -26.94 15.77
CA ASP A 20 0.17 -26.13 15.61
C ASP A 20 0.31 -24.74 16.25
N GLN A 21 1.05 -24.64 17.36
CA GLN A 21 1.38 -23.39 18.01
C GLN A 21 2.35 -22.54 17.17
N GLU A 22 3.40 -23.14 16.61
CA GLU A 22 4.35 -22.44 15.74
C GLU A 22 3.67 -21.95 14.45
N ALA A 23 2.74 -22.71 13.90
CA ALA A 23 1.97 -22.30 12.73
C ALA A 23 0.99 -21.16 13.06
N ALA A 24 0.33 -21.19 14.23
CA ALA A 24 -0.53 -20.10 14.68
C ALA A 24 0.28 -18.81 14.89
N ASP A 25 1.41 -18.88 15.60
CA ASP A 25 2.33 -17.76 15.80
C ASP A 25 2.88 -17.24 14.47
N ALA A 26 3.27 -18.13 13.54
CA ALA A 26 3.78 -17.74 12.23
C ALA A 26 2.73 -17.04 11.37
N VAL A 27 1.48 -17.52 11.37
CA VAL A 27 0.36 -16.89 10.65
C VAL A 27 -0.01 -15.54 11.27
N ASN A 28 -0.01 -15.42 12.60
CA ASN A 28 -0.24 -14.14 13.29
C ASN A 28 0.91 -13.15 13.09
N ALA A 29 2.15 -13.64 13.02
CA ALA A 29 3.32 -12.83 12.72
C ALA A 29 3.42 -12.45 11.23
N LYS A 30 2.69 -13.16 10.36
CA LYS A 30 2.65 -12.83 8.93
C LYS A 30 1.97 -11.49 8.75
N THR A 31 2.74 -10.53 8.26
CA THR A 31 2.24 -9.22 7.87
C THR A 31 2.23 -9.11 6.35
N VAL A 32 1.26 -8.39 5.83
CA VAL A 32 1.19 -8.03 4.42
C VAL A 32 1.21 -6.53 4.27
N GLN A 33 1.86 -6.08 3.21
CA GLN A 33 1.84 -4.69 2.80
C GLN A 33 0.56 -4.44 2.01
N GLN A 34 -0.30 -3.58 2.54
CA GLN A 34 -1.45 -3.07 1.80
C GLN A 34 -1.23 -1.60 1.47
N SER A 35 -1.65 -1.21 0.27
CA SER A 35 -1.69 0.20 -0.13
C SER A 35 -2.99 0.81 0.38
N GLU A 36 -2.88 1.74 1.33
CA GLU A 36 -4.01 2.58 1.76
C GLU A 36 -3.93 3.95 1.07
N PRO A 37 -5.06 4.61 0.83
CA PRO A 37 -5.06 5.95 0.27
C PRO A 37 -4.42 6.92 1.27
N VAL A 38 -3.45 7.70 0.78
CA VAL A 38 -2.60 8.56 1.61
C VAL A 38 -3.23 9.94 1.73
N ALA A 39 -3.28 10.49 2.95
CA ALA A 39 -3.76 11.85 3.14
C ALA A 39 -2.92 12.86 2.33
N ALA A 40 -3.59 13.74 1.59
CA ALA A 40 -2.94 14.82 0.83
C ALA A 40 -1.90 15.61 1.66
N GLN A 41 -2.15 15.84 2.95
CA GLN A 41 -1.20 16.51 3.85
C GLN A 41 0.13 15.75 4.00
N GLN A 42 0.12 14.43 4.08
CA GLN A 42 1.37 13.65 4.21
C GLN A 42 2.19 13.70 2.93
N ILE A 43 1.52 13.63 1.78
CA ILE A 43 2.16 13.79 0.47
C ILE A 43 2.77 15.20 0.38
N ARG A 44 2.03 16.24 0.78
CA ARG A 44 2.50 17.63 0.80
C ARG A 44 3.73 17.82 1.71
N LEU A 45 3.71 17.25 2.92
CA LEU A 45 4.85 17.29 3.83
C LEU A 45 6.08 16.59 3.26
N THR A 46 5.89 15.45 2.60
CA THR A 46 6.99 14.68 1.97
C THR A 46 7.56 15.40 0.76
N LEU A 47 6.72 16.02 -0.07
CA LEU A 47 7.17 16.87 -1.17
C LEU A 47 7.87 18.14 -0.69
N ALA A 48 7.40 18.72 0.43
CA ALA A 48 7.99 19.90 1.04
C ALA A 48 9.36 19.62 1.65
N SER A 49 9.48 18.53 2.42
CA SER A 49 10.74 18.13 3.07
C SER A 49 11.84 17.81 2.05
N ARG A 50 11.45 17.39 0.85
CA ARG A 50 12.35 17.07 -0.26
C ARG A 50 12.58 18.25 -1.22
N GLY A 51 12.00 19.42 -0.92
CA GLY A 51 12.18 20.65 -1.70
C GLY A 51 11.51 20.64 -3.08
N LYS A 52 10.67 19.65 -3.38
CA LYS A 52 10.00 19.50 -4.69
C LYS A 52 8.70 20.27 -4.79
N LEU A 53 8.01 20.47 -3.65
CA LEU A 53 6.71 21.16 -3.61
C LEU A 53 6.74 22.55 -4.24
N ALA A 54 7.81 23.33 -4.01
CA ALA A 54 7.93 24.68 -4.56
C ALA A 54 8.11 24.68 -6.08
N ALA A 55 8.84 23.70 -6.63
CA ALA A 55 9.04 23.57 -8.07
C ALA A 55 7.75 23.15 -8.78
N ILE A 56 7.03 22.18 -8.21
CA ILE A 56 5.73 21.71 -8.69
C ILE A 56 4.71 22.85 -8.67
N LYS A 57 4.61 23.58 -7.54
CA LYS A 57 3.71 24.72 -7.42
C LYS A 57 4.03 25.81 -8.44
N ARG A 58 5.31 26.16 -8.61
CA ARG A 58 5.74 27.18 -9.58
C ARG A 58 5.34 26.84 -11.01
N ILE A 59 5.37 25.56 -11.39
CA ILE A 59 4.99 25.10 -12.73
C ILE A 59 3.46 25.01 -12.85
N GLY A 60 2.77 24.50 -11.83
CA GLY A 60 1.30 24.43 -11.81
C GLY A 60 0.61 25.81 -11.80
N ASP A 61 1.24 26.84 -11.26
CA ASP A 61 0.76 28.24 -11.34
C ASP A 61 1.14 28.93 -12.67
N ASN A 62 2.05 28.35 -13.47
CA ASN A 62 2.52 28.96 -14.70
C ASN A 62 1.74 28.43 -15.92
N THR A 63 0.65 29.11 -16.27
CA THR A 63 -0.17 28.81 -17.46
C THR A 63 0.58 28.97 -18.79
N ALA A 64 1.79 29.54 -18.78
CA ALA A 64 2.66 29.65 -19.95
C ALA A 64 3.71 28.52 -20.02
N ALA A 65 3.71 27.57 -19.07
CA ALA A 65 4.56 26.38 -19.14
C ALA A 65 4.06 25.44 -20.24
N PRO A 66 4.97 24.76 -20.97
CA PRO A 66 4.56 23.77 -21.97
C PRO A 66 3.76 22.63 -21.30
N GLU A 67 2.69 22.19 -21.97
CA GLU A 67 2.03 20.90 -21.69
C GLU A 67 3.00 19.77 -22.10
N PRO A 68 3.17 18.66 -21.35
CA PRO A 68 2.33 18.10 -20.28
C PRO A 68 2.72 18.31 -18.79
N PRO A 69 3.87 18.90 -18.36
CA PRO A 69 4.19 19.02 -16.93
C PRO A 69 3.26 19.98 -16.19
N TYR A 70 2.69 20.97 -16.87
CA TYR A 70 1.70 21.88 -16.30
C TYR A 70 0.47 21.13 -15.75
N ASP A 71 -0.16 20.31 -16.59
CA ASP A 71 -1.40 19.60 -16.27
C ASP A 71 -1.22 18.60 -15.12
N ALA A 72 -0.10 17.87 -15.13
CA ALA A 72 0.27 16.96 -14.04
C ALA A 72 0.54 17.71 -12.71
N CYS A 73 1.21 18.88 -12.77
CA CYS A 73 1.46 19.70 -11.58
C CYS A 73 0.18 20.33 -11.04
N ALA A 74 -0.67 20.87 -11.92
CA ALA A 74 -1.93 21.50 -11.57
C ALA A 74 -2.91 20.47 -10.97
N THR A 75 -3.00 19.29 -11.58
CA THR A 75 -3.83 18.18 -11.07
C THR A 75 -3.33 17.71 -9.70
N LEU A 76 -2.02 17.51 -9.53
CA LEU A 76 -1.46 17.13 -8.22
C LEU A 76 -1.74 18.21 -7.15
N MET A 77 -1.57 19.49 -7.49
CA MET A 77 -1.88 20.59 -6.56
C MET A 77 -3.38 20.67 -6.23
N ALA A 78 -4.26 20.48 -7.21
CA ALA A 78 -5.70 20.44 -6.99
C ALA A 78 -6.11 19.28 -6.09
N LEU A 79 -5.53 18.09 -6.27
CA LEU A 79 -5.73 16.93 -5.39
C LEU A 79 -5.20 17.21 -3.97
N LEU A 80 -4.06 17.89 -3.85
CA LEU A 80 -3.49 18.25 -2.55
C LEU A 80 -4.31 19.31 -1.81
N ASP A 81 -4.89 20.28 -2.52
CA ASP A 81 -5.72 21.34 -1.95
C ASP A 81 -7.17 20.90 -1.70
N ALA A 82 -7.67 19.88 -2.41
CA ALA A 82 -8.94 19.22 -2.08
C ALA A 82 -8.90 18.59 -0.66
N GLY A 83 -7.72 18.22 -0.18
CA GLY A 83 -7.51 17.73 1.18
C GLY A 83 -7.97 16.29 1.41
N ASP A 84 -8.43 15.62 0.36
CA ASP A 84 -8.86 14.22 0.39
C ASP A 84 -7.70 13.22 0.49
N THR A 85 -8.04 11.96 0.76
CA THR A 85 -7.10 10.84 0.68
C THR A 85 -6.87 10.48 -0.79
N ILE A 86 -5.62 10.51 -1.23
CA ILE A 86 -5.22 10.19 -2.59
C ILE A 86 -4.85 8.71 -2.66
N ASP A 87 -5.57 7.96 -3.50
CA ASP A 87 -5.21 6.59 -3.82
C ASP A 87 -4.05 6.59 -4.82
N LEU A 88 -2.86 6.20 -4.35
CA LEU A 88 -1.64 6.13 -5.15
C LEU A 88 -1.65 4.95 -6.14
N GLN A 89 -2.54 3.97 -5.98
CA GLN A 89 -2.76 2.87 -6.92
C GLN A 89 -3.69 3.27 -8.07
N ASN A 90 -4.30 4.46 -8.00
CA ASN A 90 -5.09 4.98 -9.11
C ASN A 90 -4.21 5.23 -10.33
N ALA A 91 -4.57 4.65 -11.47
CA ALA A 91 -3.84 4.77 -12.73
C ALA A 91 -3.64 6.23 -13.17
N ALA A 92 -4.55 7.15 -12.81
CA ALA A 92 -4.39 8.57 -13.10
C ALA A 92 -3.27 9.22 -12.26
N VAL A 93 -3.15 8.83 -10.99
CA VAL A 93 -2.12 9.35 -10.07
C VAL A 93 -0.74 8.79 -10.42
N SER A 94 -0.66 7.51 -10.80
CA SER A 94 0.60 6.92 -11.27
C SER A 94 1.05 7.51 -12.60
N ALA A 95 0.13 7.79 -13.53
CA ALA A 95 0.41 8.46 -14.79
C ALA A 95 0.92 9.89 -14.57
N ALA A 96 0.27 10.67 -13.70
CA ALA A 96 0.72 12.02 -13.34
C ALA A 96 2.12 11.99 -12.71
N SER A 97 2.38 11.05 -11.80
CA SER A 97 3.70 10.88 -11.18
C SER A 97 4.78 10.53 -12.20
N ALA A 98 4.48 9.66 -13.17
CA ALA A 98 5.41 9.31 -14.25
C ALA A 98 5.76 10.50 -15.14
N ILE A 99 4.79 11.36 -15.48
CA ILE A 99 5.01 12.60 -16.24
C ILE A 99 5.94 13.54 -15.45
N LEU A 100 5.69 13.71 -14.16
CA LEU A 100 6.52 14.56 -13.29
C LEU A 100 7.96 14.04 -13.18
N ILE A 101 8.17 12.72 -13.18
CA ILE A 101 9.51 12.11 -13.20
C ILE A 101 10.17 12.34 -14.56
N GLN A 102 9.45 12.13 -15.66
CA GLN A 102 9.95 12.33 -17.02
C GLN A 102 10.42 13.78 -17.26
N HIS A 103 9.74 14.74 -16.64
CA HIS A 103 10.10 16.16 -16.67
C HIS A 103 11.09 16.59 -15.57
N ASN A 104 11.67 15.65 -14.84
CA ASN A 104 12.69 15.87 -13.80
C ASN A 104 12.21 16.76 -12.63
N LEU A 105 10.89 16.81 -12.41
CA LEU A 105 10.24 17.53 -11.31
C LEU A 105 10.15 16.67 -10.06
N LEU A 106 9.88 15.38 -10.26
CA LEU A 106 10.05 14.33 -9.26
C LEU A 106 11.24 13.45 -9.64
N THR A 107 11.89 12.86 -8.65
CA THR A 107 12.83 11.77 -8.86
C THR A 107 12.15 10.44 -8.54
N GLN A 108 12.69 9.34 -9.06
CA GLN A 108 12.22 7.99 -8.70
C GLN A 108 12.23 7.78 -7.18
N ALA A 109 13.22 8.34 -6.47
CA ALA A 109 13.31 8.27 -5.01
C ALA A 109 12.23 9.09 -4.28
N ASP A 110 11.70 10.14 -4.91
CA ASP A 110 10.58 10.92 -4.35
C ASP A 110 9.27 10.15 -4.51
N ALA A 111 9.06 9.54 -5.68
CA ALA A 111 7.90 8.69 -5.94
C ALA A 111 7.90 7.44 -5.05
N ASP A 112 9.05 6.82 -4.82
CA ASP A 112 9.21 5.69 -3.89
C ASP A 112 8.90 6.12 -2.45
N ALA A 113 9.37 7.29 -2.02
CA ALA A 113 9.06 7.83 -0.70
C ALA A 113 7.56 8.10 -0.52
N ILE A 114 6.86 8.56 -1.56
CA ILE A 114 5.41 8.78 -1.53
C ILE A 114 4.66 7.44 -1.55
N ALA A 115 5.10 6.48 -2.39
CA ALA A 115 4.55 5.13 -2.41
C ALA A 115 4.71 4.43 -1.06
N ALA A 116 5.84 4.63 -0.37
CA ALA A 116 6.08 4.12 0.96
C ALA A 116 5.09 4.67 2.01
N LEU A 117 4.51 5.86 1.80
CA LEU A 117 3.45 6.38 2.68
C LEU A 117 2.13 5.63 2.50
N ALA A 118 1.86 5.09 1.31
CA ALA A 118 0.69 4.23 1.08
C ALA A 118 0.87 2.84 1.66
N VAL A 119 2.11 2.37 1.79
CA VAL A 119 2.39 1.03 2.28
C VAL A 119 2.19 0.98 3.79
N LYS A 120 1.11 0.33 4.20
CA LYS A 120 0.88 -0.03 5.60
C LYS A 120 1.08 -1.52 5.79
N THR A 121 1.88 -1.84 6.79
CA THR A 121 2.06 -3.21 7.26
C THR A 121 0.88 -3.58 8.15
N VAL A 122 0.03 -4.48 7.67
CA VAL A 122 -1.12 -4.99 8.42
C VAL A 122 -0.97 -6.50 8.65
N PRO A 123 -1.47 -7.05 9.76
CA PRO A 123 -1.47 -8.49 9.99
C PRO A 123 -2.26 -9.18 8.87
N TRP A 124 -1.70 -10.21 8.25
CA TRP A 124 -2.36 -10.96 7.18
C TRP A 124 -3.72 -11.47 7.64
N ALA A 125 -3.80 -11.97 8.87
CA ALA A 125 -5.03 -12.53 9.42
C ALA A 125 -6.18 -11.50 9.52
N ASP A 126 -5.86 -10.22 9.69
CA ASP A 126 -6.81 -9.10 9.65
C ASP A 126 -7.30 -8.87 8.21
N THR A 127 -6.38 -8.94 7.22
CA THR A 127 -6.71 -8.73 5.80
C THR A 127 -7.64 -9.78 5.22
N VAL A 128 -7.56 -11.03 5.70
CA VAL A 128 -8.46 -12.11 5.27
C VAL A 128 -9.72 -12.20 6.14
N GLY A 129 -9.90 -11.31 7.12
CA GLY A 129 -11.07 -11.29 8.00
C GLY A 129 -11.20 -12.53 8.89
N ILE A 130 -10.05 -13.10 9.28
CA ILE A 130 -9.97 -14.20 10.26
C ILE A 130 -9.82 -13.64 11.67
N GLY A 131 -9.11 -12.50 11.83
CA GLY A 131 -8.70 -11.98 13.13
C GLY A 131 -7.56 -12.80 13.72
N GLU A 132 -7.39 -12.78 15.05
CA GLU A 132 -6.31 -13.53 15.71
C GLU A 132 -6.49 -15.05 15.51
N VAL A 133 -5.50 -15.69 14.90
CA VAL A 133 -5.50 -17.14 14.66
C VAL A 133 -5.04 -17.85 15.91
N GLY A 134 -5.99 -18.34 16.71
CA GLY A 134 -5.69 -19.22 17.84
C GLY A 134 -5.28 -20.63 17.40
N ILE A 135 -4.57 -21.35 18.29
CA ILE A 135 -4.13 -22.75 18.06
C ILE A 135 -5.30 -23.66 17.67
N GLY A 136 -6.48 -23.45 18.27
CA GLY A 136 -7.69 -24.23 17.95
C GLY A 136 -8.13 -24.11 16.49
N TYR A 137 -7.94 -22.95 15.86
CA TYR A 137 -8.24 -22.74 14.44
C TYR A 137 -7.26 -23.50 13.54
N VAL A 138 -5.98 -23.54 13.90
CA VAL A 138 -4.95 -24.30 13.17
C VAL A 138 -5.22 -25.80 13.24
N ILE A 139 -5.58 -26.31 14.42
CA ILE A 139 -5.92 -27.73 14.60
C ILE A 139 -7.14 -28.09 13.75
N ASN A 140 -8.18 -27.26 13.75
CA ASN A 140 -9.38 -27.50 12.95
C ASN A 140 -9.07 -27.46 11.45
N ALA A 141 -8.30 -26.47 11.00
CA ALA A 141 -7.89 -26.35 9.61
C ALA A 141 -7.00 -27.52 9.16
N ARG A 142 -6.06 -28.00 9.98
CA ARG A 142 -5.25 -29.18 9.67
C ARG A 142 -6.07 -30.47 9.62
N LYS A 143 -7.04 -30.63 10.52
CA LYS A 143 -8.00 -31.75 10.42
C LYS A 143 -8.77 -31.69 9.11
N ALA A 144 -9.24 -30.52 8.71
CA ALA A 144 -9.93 -30.33 7.43
C ALA A 144 -9.01 -30.64 6.22
N ILE A 145 -7.73 -30.24 6.27
CA ILE A 145 -6.73 -30.56 5.23
C ILE A 145 -6.47 -32.07 5.14
N ALA A 146 -6.38 -32.75 6.29
CA ALA A 146 -6.17 -34.19 6.38
C ALA A 146 -7.43 -35.02 6.02
N GLY A 147 -8.54 -34.39 5.65
CA GLY A 147 -9.79 -35.05 5.25
C GLY A 147 -10.72 -35.41 6.41
N GLY A 148 -10.50 -34.85 7.61
CA GLY A 148 -11.40 -34.99 8.75
C GLY A 148 -12.58 -34.03 8.65
N VAL A 149 -13.76 -34.58 8.33
CA VAL A 149 -15.07 -33.95 8.50
C VAL A 149 -15.39 -33.77 9.98
#